data_AF-A0A2U0HWJ7-F1
#
_entry.id   AF-A0A2U0HWJ7-F1
#
_cell.length_a   1.000
_cell.length_b   1.000
_cell.length_c   1.000
_cell.angle_alpha   90.00
_cell.angle_beta   90.00
_cell.angle_gamma   90.00
#
_symmetry.space_group_name_H-M   'P 1'
#
loop_
_entity.id
_entity.type
_entity.pdbx_description
1 polymer ?
#
loop_
_entity_poly.entity_id
_entity_poly.type
_entity_poly.pdbx_seq_one_letter_code
_entity_poly.pdbx_strand_id
1 'polypeptide(L)'
;MLTKALNIGLMAMNHQIFKYFIFQNSNTMKKLILLLTLFIGFAAQAQDPFLQKDADDYEIRADALTETYNAELALTSKQELLFKKKIEEFLPRYDKIRQNLEGREKLNSLLSLGEEESAEMRDILTQPQFDLYVRLKEKIQPLGRVDTKQKK
;
A
#
# COMPACT_ATOMS: atom_id res chain seq x y z
N MET A 1 64.52 46.53 12.37
CA MET A 1 63.11 46.87 12.07
C MET A 1 62.51 46.02 10.94
N LEU A 2 63.27 45.66 9.89
CA LEU A 2 62.78 44.86 8.75
C LEU A 2 62.23 43.45 9.09
N THR A 3 62.80 42.76 10.08
CA THR A 3 62.41 41.38 10.44
C THR A 3 61.03 41.28 11.12
N LYS A 4 60.62 42.30 11.88
CA LYS A 4 59.28 42.32 12.51
C LYS A 4 58.17 42.59 11.48
N ALA A 5 58.43 43.45 10.50
CA ALA A 5 57.46 43.75 9.44
C ALA A 5 57.21 42.53 8.53
N LEU A 6 58.25 41.76 8.22
CA LEU A 6 58.14 40.53 7.43
C LEU A 6 57.30 39.45 8.14
N ASN A 7 57.49 39.27 9.46
CA ASN A 7 56.74 38.28 10.25
C ASN A 7 55.25 38.64 10.40
N ILE A 8 54.93 39.93 10.55
CA ILE A 8 53.55 40.41 10.63
C ILE A 8 52.84 40.25 9.28
N GLY A 9 53.52 40.53 8.17
CA GLY A 9 52.99 40.29 6.82
C GLY A 9 52.71 38.81 6.55
N LEU A 10 53.62 37.91 6.96
CA LEU A 10 53.46 36.47 6.81
C LEU A 10 52.28 35.93 7.64
N MET A 11 52.09 36.42 8.88
CA MET A 11 50.94 36.08 9.72
C MET A 11 49.61 36.59 9.16
N ALA A 12 49.58 37.82 8.62
CA ALA A 12 48.37 38.37 8.02
C ALA A 12 47.96 37.61 6.75
N MET A 13 48.93 37.18 5.93
CA MET A 13 48.69 36.40 4.72
C MET A 13 48.15 35.00 5.05
N ASN A 14 48.71 34.32 6.06
CA ASN A 14 48.21 33.02 6.54
C ASN A 14 46.78 33.12 7.10
N HIS A 15 46.45 34.21 7.79
CA HIS A 15 45.10 34.42 8.31
C HIS A 15 44.06 34.68 7.20
N GLN A 16 44.42 35.39 6.13
CA GLN A 16 43.53 35.58 4.98
C GLN A 16 43.32 34.28 4.18
N ILE A 17 44.37 33.49 4.00
CA ILE A 17 44.29 32.16 3.35
C ILE A 17 43.40 31.21 4.17
N PHE A 18 43.53 31.20 5.50
CA PHE A 18 42.69 30.40 6.39
C PHE A 18 41.22 30.80 6.32
N LYS A 19 40.90 32.10 6.31
CA LYS A 19 39.52 32.60 6.14
C LYS A 19 38.93 32.21 4.79
N TYR A 20 39.71 32.28 3.72
CA TYR A 20 39.26 31.88 2.38
C TYR A 20 38.98 30.37 2.31
N PHE A 21 39.82 29.54 2.95
CA PHE A 21 39.62 28.10 3.05
C PHE A 21 38.34 27.73 3.82
N ILE A 22 38.10 28.35 4.98
CA ILE A 22 36.88 28.13 5.79
C ILE A 22 35.62 28.61 5.05
N PHE A 23 35.68 29.75 4.35
CA PHE A 23 34.56 30.29 3.58
C PHE A 23 34.21 29.43 2.36
N GLN A 24 35.21 28.97 1.61
CA GLN A 24 35.01 28.03 0.49
C GLN A 24 34.37 26.72 0.97
N ASN A 25 34.80 26.20 2.12
CA ASN A 25 34.25 24.98 2.72
C ASN A 25 32.80 25.15 3.21
N SER A 26 32.40 26.36 3.62
CA SER A 26 31.02 26.65 4.02
C SER A 26 30.04 26.62 2.84
N ASN A 27 30.45 27.14 1.68
CA ASN A 27 29.60 27.18 0.48
C ASN A 27 29.47 25.82 -0.19
N THR A 28 30.50 24.96 -0.14
CA THR A 28 30.42 23.57 -0.61
C THR A 28 29.51 22.73 0.28
N MET A 29 29.58 22.88 1.60
CA MET A 29 28.69 22.17 2.53
C MET A 29 27.22 22.57 2.37
N LYS A 30 26.93 23.86 2.13
CA LYS A 30 25.57 24.35 1.85
C LYS A 30 24.99 23.77 0.57
N LYS A 31 25.80 23.67 -0.49
CA LYS A 31 25.40 23.05 -1.77
C LYS A 31 25.12 21.56 -1.59
N LEU A 32 25.90 20.87 -0.75
CA LEU A 32 25.73 19.44 -0.46
C LEU A 32 24.44 19.17 0.31
N ILE A 33 24.10 20.01 1.30
CA ILE A 33 22.83 19.94 2.03
C ILE A 33 21.65 20.20 1.08
N LEU A 34 21.76 21.21 0.21
CA LEU A 34 20.71 21.57 -0.74
C LEU A 34 20.46 20.45 -1.77
N LEU A 35 21.51 19.75 -2.20
CA LEU A 35 21.44 18.61 -3.11
C LEU A 35 20.86 17.37 -2.42
N LEU A 36 21.17 17.16 -1.14
CA LEU A 36 20.59 16.08 -0.33
C LEU A 36 19.07 16.28 -0.12
N THR A 37 18.63 17.51 0.17
CA THR A 37 17.20 17.81 0.34
C THR A 37 16.39 17.63 -0.95
N LEU A 38 17.01 17.86 -2.12
CA LEU A 38 16.36 17.65 -3.41
C LEU A 38 16.13 16.16 -3.70
N PHE A 39 17.04 15.28 -3.24
CA PHE A 39 16.97 13.84 -3.50
C PHE A 39 15.90 13.14 -2.63
N ILE A 40 15.65 13.63 -1.42
CA ILE A 40 14.62 13.08 -0.52
C ILE A 40 13.20 13.33 -1.07
N GLY A 41 12.98 14.41 -1.83
CA GLY A 41 11.69 14.73 -2.42
C GLY A 41 11.21 13.75 -3.50
N PHE A 42 12.12 13.05 -4.19
CA PHE A 42 11.75 12.06 -5.21
C PHE A 42 11.36 10.70 -4.63
N ALA A 43 11.81 10.37 -3.42
CA ALA A 43 11.48 9.10 -2.76
C ALA A 43 10.06 9.09 -2.14
N ALA A 44 9.42 10.25 -2.00
CA ALA A 44 8.06 10.38 -1.45
C ALA A 44 6.94 10.06 -2.47
N GLN A 45 7.27 9.87 -3.76
CA GLN A 45 6.31 9.59 -4.83
C GLN A 45 6.08 8.08 -5.07
N ALA A 46 6.50 7.22 -4.13
CA ALA A 46 6.19 5.79 -4.15
C ALA A 46 4.88 5.43 -3.42
N GLN A 47 4.14 6.42 -2.91
CA GLN A 47 2.74 6.19 -2.53
C GLN A 47 1.90 6.19 -3.80
N ASP A 48 1.50 5.00 -4.21
CA ASP A 48 0.65 4.73 -5.36
C ASP A 48 -0.62 5.63 -5.31
N PRO A 49 -0.76 6.63 -6.20
CA PRO A 49 -1.93 7.52 -6.22
C PRO A 49 -3.21 6.77 -6.60
N PHE A 50 -3.10 5.55 -7.13
CA PHE A 50 -4.25 4.72 -7.50
C PHE A 50 -4.94 4.08 -6.28
N LEU A 51 -4.28 4.06 -5.12
CA LEU A 51 -4.80 3.41 -3.92
C LEU A 51 -5.88 4.23 -3.19
N GLN A 52 -6.00 5.55 -3.38
CA GLN A 52 -6.86 6.36 -2.49
C GLN A 52 -8.33 6.48 -2.93
N LYS A 53 -8.65 6.41 -4.23
CA LYS A 53 -10.03 6.67 -4.68
C LYS A 53 -10.95 5.44 -4.60
N ASP A 54 -10.38 4.25 -4.76
CA ASP A 54 -11.13 3.00 -4.68
C ASP A 54 -11.03 2.34 -3.30
N ALA A 55 -9.99 2.64 -2.50
CA ALA A 55 -9.87 2.11 -1.14
C ALA A 55 -11.06 2.50 -0.26
N ASP A 56 -11.55 3.74 -0.38
CA ASP A 56 -12.72 4.18 0.38
C ASP A 56 -13.98 3.35 0.05
N ASP A 57 -14.16 2.91 -1.20
CA ASP A 57 -15.30 2.06 -1.58
C ASP A 57 -15.13 0.61 -1.10
N TYR A 58 -13.92 0.06 -1.25
CA TYR A 58 -13.65 -1.32 -0.84
C TYR A 58 -13.64 -1.48 0.68
N GLU A 59 -13.17 -0.49 1.43
CA GLU A 59 -13.23 -0.49 2.88
C GLU A 59 -14.69 -0.52 3.37
N ILE A 60 -15.55 0.36 2.84
CA ILE A 60 -16.98 0.41 3.20
C ILE A 60 -17.68 -0.91 2.85
N ARG A 61 -17.38 -1.50 1.68
CA ARG A 61 -17.95 -2.79 1.27
C ARG A 61 -17.43 -3.94 2.13
N ALA A 62 -16.15 -3.90 2.52
CA ALA A 62 -15.57 -4.88 3.43
C ALA A 62 -16.21 -4.80 4.81
N ASP A 63 -16.48 -3.59 5.31
CA ASP A 63 -17.23 -3.37 6.56
C ASP A 63 -18.62 -3.98 6.49
N ALA A 64 -19.40 -3.64 5.45
CA ALA A 64 -20.76 -4.16 5.29
C ALA A 64 -20.81 -5.69 5.17
N LEU A 65 -19.89 -6.29 4.42
CA LEU A 65 -19.77 -7.75 4.32
C LEU A 65 -19.38 -8.36 5.66
N THR A 66 -18.40 -7.78 6.34
CA THR A 66 -17.93 -8.25 7.65
C THR A 66 -19.05 -8.21 8.67
N GLU A 67 -19.82 -7.13 8.73
CA GLU A 67 -20.99 -7.00 9.61
C GLU A 67 -22.02 -8.11 9.32
N THR A 68 -22.32 -8.33 8.04
CA THR A 68 -23.27 -9.36 7.60
C THR A 68 -22.81 -10.76 8.01
N TYR A 69 -21.53 -11.10 7.82
CA TYR A 69 -21.00 -12.39 8.25
C TYR A 69 -20.90 -12.49 9.78
N ASN A 70 -20.49 -11.42 10.46
CA ASN A 70 -20.29 -11.42 11.90
C ASN A 70 -21.60 -11.70 12.66
N ALA A 71 -22.73 -11.19 12.13
CA ALA A 71 -24.06 -11.46 12.67
C ALA A 71 -24.39 -12.97 12.79
N GLU A 72 -23.80 -13.80 11.91
CA GLU A 72 -24.02 -15.25 11.88
C GLU A 72 -22.84 -16.05 12.45
N LEU A 73 -21.60 -15.59 12.21
CA LEU A 73 -20.37 -16.30 12.57
C LEU A 73 -19.91 -16.03 14.01
N ALA A 74 -20.45 -14.98 14.64
CA ALA A 74 -20.05 -14.51 15.98
C ALA A 74 -18.52 -14.42 16.10
N LEU A 75 -17.90 -13.62 15.22
CA LEU A 75 -16.46 -13.45 15.18
C LEU A 75 -15.96 -12.79 16.46
N THR A 76 -14.81 -13.24 16.96
CA THR A 76 -14.10 -12.45 17.97
C THR A 76 -13.57 -11.16 17.35
N SER A 77 -13.34 -10.10 18.15
CA SER A 77 -12.84 -8.83 17.62
C SER A 77 -11.54 -8.95 16.80
N LYS A 78 -10.67 -9.91 17.17
CA LYS A 78 -9.46 -10.21 16.38
C LYS A 78 -9.80 -10.85 15.03
N GLN A 79 -10.71 -11.83 15.02
CA GLN A 79 -11.15 -12.49 13.79
C GLN A 79 -11.87 -11.51 12.87
N GLU A 80 -12.76 -10.67 13.41
CA GLU A 80 -13.47 -9.63 12.67
C GLU A 80 -12.52 -8.68 11.94
N LEU A 81 -11.49 -8.18 12.64
CA LEU A 81 -10.46 -7.32 12.03
C LEU A 81 -9.69 -8.03 10.90
N LEU A 82 -9.28 -9.29 11.11
CA LEU A 82 -8.54 -10.05 10.11
C LEU A 82 -9.43 -10.41 8.92
N PHE A 83 -10.69 -10.75 9.18
CA PHE A 83 -11.70 -11.08 8.18
C PHE A 83 -12.01 -9.87 7.29
N LYS A 84 -12.26 -8.69 7.87
CA LYS A 84 -12.43 -7.42 7.13
C LYS A 84 -11.28 -7.18 6.17
N LYS A 85 -10.05 -7.19 6.69
CA LYS A 85 -8.84 -6.96 5.89
C LYS A 85 -8.72 -7.94 4.74
N LYS A 86 -9.06 -9.21 4.98
CA LYS A 86 -9.03 -10.24 3.95
C LYS A 86 -10.10 -10.02 2.89
N ILE A 87 -11.33 -9.65 3.26
CA ILE A 87 -12.36 -9.27 2.28
C ILE A 87 -11.90 -8.07 1.45
N GLU A 88 -11.43 -7.00 2.10
CA GLU A 88 -10.96 -5.77 1.46
C GLU A 88 -9.88 -6.05 0.41
N GLU A 89 -8.95 -6.98 0.69
CA GLU A 89 -7.91 -7.42 -0.24
C GLU A 89 -8.47 -8.16 -1.48
N PHE A 90 -9.55 -8.92 -1.34
CA PHE A 90 -10.13 -9.70 -2.43
C PHE A 90 -11.09 -8.89 -3.31
N LEU A 91 -11.77 -7.88 -2.76
CA LEU A 91 -12.79 -7.10 -3.48
C LEU A 91 -12.31 -6.47 -4.81
N PRO A 92 -11.12 -5.82 -4.89
CA PRO A 92 -10.63 -5.27 -6.15
C PRO A 92 -10.44 -6.32 -7.24
N ARG A 93 -10.03 -7.55 -6.86
CA ARG A 93 -9.82 -8.65 -7.79
C ARG A 93 -11.15 -9.16 -8.35
N TYR A 94 -12.18 -9.26 -7.51
CA TYR A 94 -13.53 -9.58 -7.96
C TYR A 94 -14.05 -8.57 -8.97
N ASP A 95 -13.91 -7.29 -8.68
CA ASP A 95 -14.40 -6.23 -9.56
C ASP A 95 -13.63 -6.21 -10.87
N LYS A 96 -12.31 -6.42 -10.84
CA LYS A 96 -11.49 -6.59 -12.03
C LYS A 96 -11.94 -7.76 -12.90
N ILE A 97 -12.26 -8.91 -12.31
CA ILE A 97 -12.81 -10.06 -13.06
C ILE A 97 -14.19 -9.69 -13.65
N ARG A 98 -15.04 -9.02 -12.87
CA ARG A 98 -16.40 -8.68 -13.30
C ARG A 98 -16.43 -7.68 -14.44
N GLN A 99 -15.47 -6.77 -14.50
CA GLN A 99 -15.33 -5.73 -15.52
C GLN A 99 -14.68 -6.24 -16.81
N ASN A 100 -13.71 -7.17 -16.70
CA ASN A 100 -12.88 -7.57 -17.83
C ASN A 100 -13.27 -8.90 -18.49
N LEU A 101 -14.00 -9.77 -17.78
CA LEU A 101 -14.36 -11.10 -18.28
C LEU A 101 -15.88 -11.24 -18.41
N GLU A 102 -16.30 -12.10 -19.33
CA GLU A 102 -17.71 -12.41 -19.56
C GLU A 102 -17.98 -13.92 -19.62
N GLY A 103 -19.27 -14.28 -19.56
CA GLY A 103 -19.75 -15.65 -19.75
C GLY A 103 -19.09 -16.69 -18.84
N ARG A 104 -18.69 -17.82 -19.43
CA ARG A 104 -18.10 -18.96 -18.70
C ARG A 104 -16.72 -18.65 -18.14
N GLU A 105 -15.92 -17.85 -18.85
CA GLU A 105 -14.59 -17.47 -18.38
C GLU A 105 -14.69 -16.67 -17.10
N LYS A 106 -15.55 -15.65 -17.07
CA LYS A 106 -15.87 -14.88 -15.86
C LYS A 106 -16.25 -15.79 -14.69
N LEU A 107 -17.19 -16.72 -14.89
CA LEU A 107 -17.63 -17.59 -13.80
C LEU A 107 -16.51 -18.49 -13.27
N ASN A 108 -15.70 -19.07 -14.16
CA ASN A 108 -14.59 -19.91 -13.75
C ASN A 108 -13.56 -19.11 -12.93
N SER A 109 -13.24 -17.88 -13.36
CA SER A 109 -12.33 -17.01 -12.63
C SER A 109 -12.89 -16.55 -11.28
N LEU A 110 -14.19 -16.22 -11.22
CA LEU A 110 -14.86 -15.86 -9.96
C LEU A 110 -14.88 -17.04 -8.98
N LEU A 111 -15.13 -18.25 -9.47
CA LEU A 111 -15.11 -19.47 -8.66
C LEU A 111 -13.72 -19.70 -8.09
N SER A 112 -12.68 -19.69 -8.94
CA SER A 112 -11.30 -19.91 -8.52
C SER A 112 -10.85 -18.87 -7.48
N LEU A 113 -11.20 -17.60 -7.67
CA LEU A 113 -10.89 -16.54 -6.71
C LEU A 113 -11.64 -16.73 -5.38
N GLY A 114 -12.88 -17.21 -5.44
CA GLY A 114 -13.67 -17.51 -4.23
C GLY A 114 -13.15 -18.69 -3.44
N GLU A 115 -12.57 -19.69 -4.11
CA GLU A 115 -11.87 -20.80 -3.49
C GLU A 115 -10.57 -20.34 -2.81
N GLU A 116 -9.80 -19.46 -3.46
CA GLU A 116 -8.59 -18.85 -2.88
C GLU A 116 -8.93 -18.03 -1.63
N GLU A 117 -9.94 -17.16 -1.70
CA GLU A 117 -10.42 -16.40 -0.54
C GLU A 117 -10.84 -17.33 0.59
N SER A 118 -11.54 -18.43 0.27
CA SER A 118 -11.95 -19.39 1.28
C SER A 118 -10.75 -20.13 1.88
N ALA A 119 -9.74 -20.47 1.09
CA ALA A 119 -8.52 -21.06 1.61
C ALA A 119 -7.85 -20.14 2.64
N GLU A 120 -7.78 -18.83 2.37
CA GLU A 120 -7.19 -17.87 3.30
C GLU A 120 -8.06 -17.60 4.53
N MET A 121 -9.38 -17.62 4.40
CA MET A 121 -10.30 -17.48 5.55
C MET A 121 -10.18 -18.65 6.54
N ARG A 122 -9.71 -19.82 6.10
CA ARG A 122 -9.48 -20.98 6.98
C ARG A 122 -8.48 -20.69 8.10
N ASP A 123 -7.50 -19.80 7.85
CA ASP A 123 -6.49 -19.44 8.84
C ASP A 123 -7.01 -18.46 9.90
N ILE A 124 -8.16 -17.82 9.63
CA ILE A 124 -8.80 -16.82 10.50
C ILE A 124 -9.93 -17.46 11.31
N LEU A 125 -10.73 -18.30 10.66
CA LEU A 125 -11.94 -18.86 11.22
C LEU A 125 -11.68 -20.19 11.93
N THR A 126 -12.40 -20.45 13.01
CA THR A 126 -12.46 -21.80 13.58
C THR A 126 -13.14 -22.75 12.58
N GLN A 127 -12.93 -24.05 12.71
CA GLN A 127 -13.55 -25.03 11.82
C GLN A 127 -15.09 -24.88 11.72
N PRO A 128 -15.86 -24.76 12.82
CA PRO A 128 -17.31 -24.57 12.72
C PRO A 128 -17.71 -23.25 12.04
N GLN A 129 -16.99 -22.16 12.31
CA GLN A 129 -17.21 -20.86 11.68
C GLN A 129 -16.92 -20.92 10.18
N PHE A 130 -15.84 -21.60 9.78
CA PHE A 130 -15.50 -21.77 8.38
C PHE A 130 -16.56 -22.56 7.62
N ASP A 131 -17.04 -23.66 8.20
CA ASP A 131 -18.08 -24.48 7.57
C ASP A 131 -19.38 -23.69 7.38
N LEU A 132 -19.70 -22.79 8.32
CA LEU A 132 -20.82 -21.87 8.18
C LEU A 132 -20.55 -20.77 7.13
N TYR A 133 -19.36 -20.19 7.13
CA TYR A 133 -18.93 -19.18 6.16
C TYR A 133 -19.08 -19.68 4.72
N VAL A 134 -18.60 -20.89 4.40
CA VAL A 134 -18.73 -21.47 3.05
C VAL A 134 -20.21 -21.57 2.62
N ARG A 135 -21.10 -21.99 3.52
CA ARG A 135 -22.55 -22.06 3.24
C ARG A 135 -23.20 -20.68 3.07
N LEU A 136 -22.75 -19.68 3.83
CA LEU A 136 -23.26 -18.32 3.75
C LEU A 136 -22.75 -17.58 2.52
N LYS A 137 -21.54 -17.89 2.06
CA LYS A 137 -20.89 -17.21 0.93
C LYS A 137 -21.70 -17.28 -0.35
N GLU A 138 -22.34 -18.42 -0.65
CA GLU A 138 -23.21 -18.55 -1.83
C GLU A 138 -24.40 -17.58 -1.81
N LYS A 139 -24.88 -17.21 -0.61
CA LYS A 139 -26.02 -16.30 -0.41
C LYS A 139 -25.56 -14.84 -0.37
N ILE A 140 -24.48 -14.56 0.35
CA ILE A 140 -23.98 -13.20 0.60
C ILE A 140 -23.16 -12.67 -0.61
N GLN A 141 -22.39 -13.54 -1.27
CA GLN A 141 -21.51 -13.21 -2.40
C GLN A 141 -21.77 -14.13 -3.61
N PRO A 142 -22.91 -14.01 -4.29
CA PRO A 142 -23.25 -14.89 -5.42
C PRO A 142 -22.34 -14.68 -6.64
N LEU A 143 -21.90 -15.77 -7.27
CA LEU A 143 -21.03 -15.74 -8.46
C LEU A 143 -21.77 -15.39 -9.78
N GLY A 144 -23.12 -15.40 -9.77
CA GLY A 144 -23.95 -15.20 -10.96
C GLY A 144 -24.27 -16.51 -11.71
N ARG A 145 -25.03 -16.43 -12.80
CA ARG A 145 -25.40 -17.57 -13.67
C ARG A 145 -24.99 -17.28 -15.11
N VAL A 146 -24.52 -18.29 -15.86
CA VAL A 146 -24.39 -18.15 -17.32
C VAL A 146 -25.76 -18.40 -17.95
N ASP A 147 -26.29 -17.41 -18.65
CA ASP A 147 -27.41 -17.65 -19.55
C ASP A 147 -26.91 -18.49 -20.74
N THR A 148 -27.36 -19.74 -20.83
CA THR A 148 -27.02 -20.71 -21.88
C THR A 148 -27.42 -20.30 -23.30
N LYS A 149 -27.96 -19.10 -23.49
CA LYS A 149 -28.38 -18.55 -24.79
C LYS A 149 -27.25 -17.91 -25.60
N GLN A 150 -26.08 -17.69 -25.02
CA GLN A 150 -24.93 -17.16 -25.77
C GLN A 150 -24.07 -18.30 -26.35
N LYS A 151 -24.63 -19.03 -27.32
CA LYS A 151 -23.86 -19.70 -28.37
C LYS A 151 -24.12 -18.92 -29.66
N LYS A 152 -23.16 -18.11 -30.09
CA LYS A 152 -23.01 -17.72 -31.50
C LYS A 152 -21.78 -18.43 -32.04
#